data_AF-A0A1G5UIV0-F1
#
_entry.id   AF-A0A1G5UIV0-F1
#
_cell.length_a   1.000
_cell.length_b   1.000
_cell.length_c   1.000
_cell.angle_alpha   90.00
_cell.angle_beta   90.00
_cell.angle_gamma   90.00
#
_symmetry.space_group_name_H-M   'P 1'
#
loop_
_entity.id
_entity.type
_entity.pdbx_description
1 polymer ?
#
loop_
_entity_poly.entity_id
_entity_poly.type
_entity_poly.pdbx_seq_one_letter_code
_entity_poly.pdbx_strand_id
1 'polypeptide(L)'
;MATANIETAPWIVTAVIRPPDPNAPPMKRPPSSRTIARLHEKTVAEARNAAAASALARQLQPGLRAPADRLFAVDAGALLLRGPTGGIGSTERMVRTLEPLAAGGRHLPAVLVGAGGWHDEEALREALAGLGPKLAVLGLRICRRKAGLRMAKSKPGRAAS
;
A
#
# COMPACT_ATOMS: atom_id res chain seq x y z
N MET A 1 -60.67 -29.52 -53.91
CA MET A 1 -61.03 -28.72 -52.72
C MET A 1 -60.75 -29.55 -51.48
N ALA A 2 -59.70 -29.21 -50.73
CA ALA A 2 -59.55 -29.38 -49.28
C ALA A 2 -58.26 -28.65 -48.90
N THR A 3 -58.42 -27.63 -48.08
CA THR A 3 -57.47 -26.64 -47.59
C THR A 3 -56.47 -27.22 -46.59
N ALA A 4 -55.22 -26.75 -46.63
CA ALA A 4 -54.32 -26.76 -45.48
C ALA A 4 -53.85 -25.32 -45.23
N ASN A 5 -54.61 -24.59 -44.42
CA ASN A 5 -54.14 -23.39 -43.74
C ASN A 5 -53.19 -23.85 -42.64
N ILE A 6 -51.91 -23.47 -42.72
CA ILE A 6 -50.99 -23.55 -41.59
C ILE A 6 -50.79 -22.11 -41.13
N GLU A 7 -51.42 -21.80 -40.00
CA GLU A 7 -51.25 -20.56 -39.25
C GLU A 7 -49.84 -20.53 -38.66
N THR A 8 -48.99 -19.62 -39.14
CA THR A 8 -47.66 -19.39 -38.58
C THR A 8 -47.79 -18.45 -37.37
N ALA A 9 -47.58 -19.00 -36.17
CA ALA A 9 -47.66 -18.26 -34.91
C ALA A 9 -46.61 -17.12 -34.82
N PRO A 10 -47.00 -15.88 -34.45
CA PRO A 10 -46.14 -14.69 -34.54
C PRO A 10 -45.09 -14.53 -33.41
N TRP A 11 -44.91 -15.52 -32.53
CA TRP A 11 -44.09 -15.37 -31.31
C TRP A 11 -42.83 -16.26 -31.25
N ILE A 12 -42.54 -17.04 -32.29
CA ILE A 12 -41.26 -17.78 -32.36
C ILE A 12 -40.20 -16.86 -32.96
N VAL A 13 -39.49 -16.13 -32.09
CA VAL A 13 -38.24 -15.45 -32.48
C VAL A 13 -37.13 -16.50 -32.46
N THR A 14 -36.95 -17.20 -33.58
CA THR A 14 -35.76 -18.03 -33.80
C THR A 14 -34.55 -17.10 -33.87
N ALA A 15 -33.76 -17.02 -32.80
CA ALA A 15 -32.48 -16.33 -32.84
C ALA A 15 -31.55 -17.09 -33.80
N VAL A 16 -31.46 -16.61 -35.04
CA VAL A 16 -30.48 -17.09 -36.02
C VAL A 16 -29.10 -16.69 -35.51
N ILE A 17 -28.39 -17.64 -34.89
CA ILE A 17 -27.00 -17.45 -34.51
C ILE A 17 -26.21 -17.29 -35.81
N ARG A 18 -25.81 -16.05 -36.11
CA ARG A 18 -24.92 -15.76 -37.25
C ARG A 18 -23.59 -16.50 -37.01
N PRO A 19 -23.05 -17.21 -38.01
CA PRO A 19 -21.72 -17.80 -37.88
C PRO A 19 -20.70 -16.69 -37.56
N PRO A 20 -19.76 -16.92 -36.64
CA PRO A 20 -18.78 -15.91 -36.27
C PRO A 20 -17.96 -15.51 -37.51
N ASP A 21 -17.82 -14.20 -37.72
CA ASP A 21 -17.04 -13.62 -38.82
C ASP A 21 -15.61 -14.20 -38.81
N PRO A 22 -15.15 -14.84 -39.90
CA PRO A 22 -13.83 -15.45 -39.97
C PRO A 22 -12.68 -14.44 -39.87
N ASN A 23 -12.96 -13.14 -40.03
CA ASN A 23 -11.99 -12.06 -39.90
C ASN A 23 -12.13 -11.27 -38.58
N ALA A 24 -12.95 -11.73 -37.64
CA ALA A 24 -13.04 -11.09 -36.33
C ALA A 24 -11.68 -11.13 -35.60
N PRO A 25 -11.18 -10.00 -35.04
CA PRO A 25 -9.97 -10.02 -34.24
C PRO A 25 -10.16 -10.99 -33.05
N PRO A 26 -9.11 -11.74 -32.65
CA PRO A 26 -9.22 -12.71 -31.58
C PRO A 26 -9.70 -12.02 -30.29
N MET A 27 -10.88 -12.40 -29.80
CA MET A 27 -11.39 -11.88 -28.54
C MET A 27 -10.43 -12.28 -27.42
N LYS A 28 -10.00 -11.29 -26.63
CA LYS A 28 -9.18 -11.54 -25.43
C LYS A 28 -9.95 -12.48 -24.51
N ARG A 29 -9.38 -13.66 -24.23
CA ARG A 29 -9.99 -14.62 -23.30
C ARG A 29 -10.22 -13.94 -21.96
N PRO A 30 -11.40 -14.11 -21.33
CA PRO A 30 -11.61 -13.59 -20.00
C PRO A 30 -10.55 -14.16 -19.04
N PRO A 31 -10.10 -13.38 -18.04
CA PRO A 31 -9.12 -13.86 -17.07
C PRO A 31 -9.65 -15.12 -16.40
N SER A 32 -8.75 -16.08 -16.15
CA SER A 32 -9.13 -17.32 -15.48
C SER A 32 -9.71 -17.03 -14.09
N SER A 33 -10.59 -17.92 -13.60
CA SER A 33 -11.21 -17.81 -12.26
C SER A 33 -10.17 -17.56 -11.15
N ARG A 34 -9.00 -18.21 -11.25
CA ARG A 34 -7.87 -18.03 -10.33
C ARG A 34 -7.27 -16.62 -10.37
N THR A 35 -7.20 -16.00 -11.55
CA THR A 35 -6.77 -14.61 -11.73
C THR A 35 -7.79 -13.63 -11.16
N ILE A 36 -9.08 -13.90 -11.35
CA ILE A 36 -10.17 -13.09 -10.77
C ILE A 36 -10.09 -13.12 -9.23
N ALA A 37 -9.93 -14.30 -8.63
CA ALA A 37 -9.76 -14.44 -7.18
C ALA A 37 -8.53 -13.67 -6.66
N ARG A 38 -7.38 -13.78 -7.32
CA ARG A 38 -6.16 -13.06 -6.95
C ARG A 38 -6.29 -11.54 -7.07
N LEU A 39 -7.01 -11.06 -8.09
CA LEU A 39 -7.30 -9.64 -8.25
C LEU A 39 -8.22 -9.15 -7.14
N HIS A 40 -9.23 -9.94 -6.77
CA HIS A 40 -10.14 -9.61 -5.67
C HIS A 40 -9.42 -9.57 -4.31
N GLU A 41 -8.55 -10.53 -4.01
CA GLU A 41 -7.72 -10.49 -2.81
C GLU A 41 -6.82 -9.25 -2.78
N LYS A 42 -6.23 -8.88 -3.92
CA LYS A 42 -5.40 -7.69 -4.05
C LYS A 42 -6.19 -6.41 -3.79
N THR A 43 -7.38 -6.27 -4.38
CA THR A 43 -8.22 -5.08 -4.17
C THR A 43 -8.73 -4.98 -2.74
N VAL A 44 -9.10 -6.10 -2.11
CA VAL A 44 -9.49 -6.14 -0.69
C VAL A 44 -8.32 -5.72 0.21
N ALA A 45 -7.11 -6.20 -0.08
CA ALA A 45 -5.91 -5.79 0.65
C ALA A 45 -5.62 -4.29 0.46
N GLU A 46 -5.75 -3.77 -0.76
CA GLU A 46 -5.57 -2.34 -1.08
C GLU A 46 -6.59 -1.46 -0.35
N ALA A 47 -7.86 -1.86 -0.33
CA ALA A 47 -8.91 -1.15 0.39
C ALA A 47 -8.67 -1.13 1.92
N ARG A 48 -8.26 -2.25 2.51
CA ARG A 48 -7.88 -2.32 3.94
C ARG A 48 -6.70 -1.40 4.24
N ASN A 49 -5.69 -1.38 3.37
CA ASN A 49 -4.53 -0.50 3.53
C ASN A 49 -4.90 0.98 3.40
N ALA A 50 -5.79 1.33 2.46
CA ALA A 50 -6.29 2.70 2.30
C ALA A 50 -7.11 3.18 3.51
N ALA A 51 -7.94 2.30 4.07
CA ALA A 51 -8.69 2.58 5.29
C ALA A 51 -7.74 2.79 6.49
N ALA A 52 -6.74 1.93 6.66
CA ALA A 52 -5.73 2.07 7.70
C ALA A 52 -4.90 3.36 7.55
N ALA A 53 -4.51 3.71 6.32
CA ALA A 53 -3.80 4.96 6.04
C ALA A 53 -4.65 6.19 6.37
N SER A 54 -5.95 6.16 6.03
CA SER A 54 -6.89 7.24 6.35
C SER A 54 -7.10 7.38 7.86
N ALA A 55 -7.19 6.27 8.59
CA ALA A 55 -7.27 6.28 10.05
C ALA A 55 -5.99 6.85 10.69
N LEU A 56 -4.82 6.49 10.18
CA LEU A 56 -3.53 7.04 10.63
C LEU A 56 -3.40 8.53 10.30
N ALA A 57 -3.88 8.98 9.15
CA ALA A 57 -3.87 10.40 8.77
C ALA A 57 -4.70 11.26 9.74
N ARG A 58 -5.75 10.70 10.38
CA ARG A 58 -6.50 11.40 11.43
C ARG A 58 -5.73 11.55 12.74
N GLN A 59 -4.76 10.67 13.01
CA GLN A 59 -3.88 10.75 14.17
C GLN A 59 -2.70 11.71 13.94
N LEU A 60 -2.46 12.11 12.69
CA LEU A 60 -1.38 13.03 12.34
C LEU A 60 -1.73 14.45 12.80
N GLN A 61 -0.86 15.05 13.59
CA GLN A 61 -1.04 16.42 14.10
C GLN A 61 -0.52 17.44 13.08
N PRO A 62 -1.39 18.29 12.50
CA PRO A 62 -0.97 19.35 11.59
C PRO A 62 -0.14 20.40 12.34
N GLY A 63 0.97 20.84 11.75
CA GLY A 63 1.84 21.87 12.31
C GLY A 63 3.03 21.34 13.11
N LEU A 64 3.00 20.08 13.53
CA LEU A 64 4.11 19.47 14.25
C LEU A 64 5.11 18.85 13.25
N ARG A 65 5.96 19.70 12.68
CA ARG A 65 6.93 19.32 11.62
C ARG A 65 8.33 19.12 12.17
N ALA A 66 9.14 18.39 11.42
CA ALA A 66 10.59 18.35 11.68
C ALA A 66 11.20 19.77 11.53
N PRO A 67 12.30 20.07 12.24
CA PRO A 67 13.05 21.33 12.08
C PRO A 67 13.42 21.60 10.62
N ALA A 68 13.56 22.88 10.22
CA ALA A 68 13.74 23.26 8.81
C ALA A 68 14.98 22.63 8.13
N ASP A 69 16.02 22.35 8.91
CA ASP A 69 17.26 21.70 8.49
C ASP A 69 17.17 20.16 8.45
N ARG A 70 16.07 19.56 8.92
CA ARG A 70 15.92 18.11 9.07
C ARG A 70 14.64 17.59 8.41
N LEU A 71 14.80 16.50 7.68
CA LEU A 71 13.68 15.80 7.05
C LEU A 71 12.79 15.07 8.07
N PHE A 72 13.38 14.59 9.16
CA PHE A 72 12.75 13.71 10.14
C PHE A 72 13.32 14.00 11.53
N ALA A 73 12.46 14.00 12.55
CA ALA A 73 12.87 14.14 13.95
C ALA A 73 12.07 13.19 14.84
N VAL A 74 12.66 12.81 15.97
CA VAL A 74 12.03 11.98 17.00
C VAL A 74 12.01 12.79 18.28
N ASP A 75 10.86 12.79 18.95
CA ASP A 75 10.69 13.37 20.27
C ASP A 75 10.49 12.24 21.27
N ALA A 76 11.56 11.88 21.98
CA ALA A 76 11.54 10.75 22.89
C ALA A 76 10.68 11.01 24.14
N GLY A 77 10.63 12.25 24.63
CA GLY A 77 9.80 12.63 25.78
C GLY A 77 8.31 12.58 25.46
N ALA A 78 7.92 12.96 24.24
CA ALA A 78 6.52 12.93 23.78
C ALA A 78 6.13 11.65 23.01
N LEU A 79 7.04 10.68 22.89
CA LEU A 79 6.87 9.44 22.12
C LEU A 79 6.37 9.67 20.69
N LEU A 80 6.97 10.63 19.99
CA LEU A 80 6.43 11.16 18.75
C LEU A 80 7.45 11.16 17.60
N LEU A 81 6.97 10.87 16.39
CA LEU A 81 7.72 10.94 15.14
C LEU A 81 7.29 12.16 14.33
N ARG A 82 8.22 13.03 13.94
CA ARG A 82 7.97 14.25 13.15
C ARG A 82 8.51 14.08 11.74
N GLY A 83 7.67 14.38 10.75
CA GLY A 83 8.05 14.38 9.34
C GLY A 83 7.64 15.67 8.62
N PRO A 84 7.83 15.73 7.30
CA PRO A 84 7.52 16.91 6.50
C PRO A 84 6.04 17.29 6.50
N THR A 85 5.15 16.31 6.65
CA THR A 85 3.69 16.52 6.61
C THR A 85 3.07 16.77 7.98
N GLY A 86 3.72 16.36 9.07
CA GLY A 86 3.23 16.51 10.44
C GLY A 86 3.89 15.51 11.39
N GLY A 87 3.25 15.28 12.54
CA GLY A 87 3.74 14.37 13.57
C GLY A 87 2.75 13.28 13.92
N ILE A 88 3.23 12.09 14.32
CA ILE A 88 2.39 10.96 14.75
C ILE A 88 2.96 10.28 16.00
N GLY A 89 2.08 9.89 16.90
CA GLY A 89 2.45 9.09 18.08
C GLY A 89 3.00 7.71 17.69
N SER A 90 4.00 7.26 18.44
CA SER A 90 4.63 5.95 18.25
C SER A 90 4.97 5.33 19.61
N THR A 91 5.40 4.07 19.60
CA THR A 91 5.80 3.37 20.83
C THR A 91 7.22 3.75 21.21
N GLU A 92 7.53 3.68 22.51
CA GLU A 92 8.88 3.95 23.04
C GLU A 92 9.96 3.14 22.32
N ARG A 93 9.73 1.83 22.17
CA ARG A 93 10.63 0.95 21.43
C ARG A 93 10.93 1.48 20.02
N MET A 94 9.91 1.96 19.32
CA MET A 94 10.06 2.47 17.97
C MET A 94 10.76 3.82 17.92
N VAL A 95 10.44 4.71 18.86
CA VAL A 95 11.09 6.01 19.03
C VAL A 95 12.60 5.82 19.24
N ARG A 96 13.00 4.98 20.20
CA ARG A 96 14.42 4.64 20.45
C ARG A 96 15.10 4.02 19.24
N THR A 97 14.40 3.16 18.50
CA THR A 97 14.93 2.54 17.27
C THR A 97 15.21 3.57 16.17
N LEU A 98 14.37 4.60 16.05
CA LEU A 98 14.44 5.58 14.96
C LEU A 98 15.27 6.81 15.33
N GLU A 99 15.57 7.02 16.61
CA GLU A 99 16.37 8.14 17.10
C GLU A 99 17.75 8.23 16.42
N PRO A 100 18.52 7.13 16.22
CA PRO A 100 19.75 7.19 15.42
C PRO A 100 19.50 7.67 13.99
N LEU A 101 18.40 7.25 13.37
CA LEU A 101 18.06 7.67 12.01
C LEU A 101 17.66 9.16 11.93
N ALA A 102 17.15 9.73 13.02
CA ALA A 102 16.80 11.16 13.13
C ALA A 102 18.01 12.07 13.33
N ALA A 103 19.11 11.55 13.88
CA ALA A 103 20.40 12.25 13.91
C ALA A 103 21.02 12.41 12.51
N GLY A 104 20.47 11.72 11.51
CA GLY A 104 20.93 11.75 10.12
C GLY A 104 21.90 10.62 9.80
N GLY A 105 22.35 10.57 8.54
CA GLY A 105 23.31 9.57 8.07
C GLY A 105 22.70 8.19 7.78
N ARG A 106 23.57 7.17 7.71
CA ARG A 106 23.19 5.77 7.51
C ARG A 106 23.65 4.95 8.69
N HIS A 107 22.80 4.03 9.12
CA HIS A 107 23.04 3.19 10.30
C HIS A 107 22.91 1.72 9.93
N LEU A 108 23.79 0.88 10.47
CA LEU A 108 23.72 -0.56 10.29
C LEU A 108 22.53 -1.13 11.07
N PRO A 109 21.90 -2.23 10.60
CA PRO A 109 20.78 -2.87 11.31
C PRO A 109 21.14 -3.21 12.76
N ALA A 110 22.34 -3.74 13.02
CA ALA A 110 22.82 -4.07 14.36
C ALA A 110 22.78 -2.90 15.36
N VAL A 111 23.05 -1.66 14.91
CA VAL A 111 22.94 -0.45 15.75
C VAL A 111 21.49 -0.20 16.14
N LEU A 112 20.56 -0.40 15.20
CA LEU A 112 19.13 -0.19 15.44
C LEU A 112 18.54 -1.30 16.32
N VAL A 113 19.04 -2.54 16.20
CA VAL A 113 18.69 -3.66 17.09
C VAL A 113 19.01 -3.28 18.53
N GLY A 114 20.24 -2.82 18.79
CA GLY A 114 20.67 -2.40 20.12
C GLY A 114 19.89 -1.18 20.64
N ALA A 115 19.67 -0.16 19.80
CA ALA A 115 18.94 1.04 20.19
C ALA A 115 17.49 0.77 20.62
N GLY A 116 16.79 -0.12 19.92
CA GLY A 116 15.42 -0.49 20.23
C GLY A 116 15.27 -1.63 21.25
N GLY A 117 16.35 -2.30 21.64
CA GLY A 117 16.27 -3.53 22.44
C GLY A 117 15.53 -4.66 21.72
N TRP A 118 15.78 -4.82 20.42
CA TRP A 118 15.24 -5.92 19.63
C TRP A 118 16.01 -7.21 19.90
N HIS A 119 15.33 -8.36 19.79
CA HIS A 119 15.99 -9.65 20.01
C HIS A 119 17.01 -9.95 18.91
N ASP A 120 16.63 -9.71 17.67
CA ASP A 120 17.44 -9.96 16.47
C ASP A 120 17.10 -8.97 15.34
N GLU A 121 17.81 -9.10 14.21
CA GLU A 121 17.56 -8.29 13.02
C GLU A 121 16.25 -8.63 12.30
N GLU A 122 15.68 -9.82 12.52
CA GLU A 122 14.45 -10.25 11.85
C GLU A 122 13.22 -9.61 12.50
N ALA A 123 13.15 -9.62 13.83
CA ALA A 123 12.16 -8.89 14.62
C ALA A 123 12.22 -7.38 14.32
N LEU A 124 13.43 -6.81 14.20
CA LEU A 124 13.59 -5.43 13.76
C LEU A 124 13.00 -5.24 12.35
N ARG A 125 13.30 -6.14 11.41
CA ARG A 125 12.82 -6.03 10.03
C ARG A 125 11.29 -6.09 9.96
N GLU A 126 10.66 -6.99 10.69
CA GLU A 126 9.19 -7.07 10.78
C GLU A 126 8.60 -5.79 11.37
N ALA A 127 9.19 -5.28 12.45
CA ALA A 127 8.75 -4.03 13.06
C ALA A 127 8.88 -2.83 12.11
N LEU A 128 10.00 -2.73 11.39
CA LEU A 128 10.20 -1.68 10.39
C LEU A 128 9.25 -1.82 9.19
N ALA A 129 8.88 -3.05 8.81
CA ALA A 129 7.87 -3.28 7.79
C ALA A 129 6.48 -2.80 8.26
N GLY A 130 6.10 -3.11 9.51
CA GLY A 130 4.88 -2.60 10.14
C GLY A 130 4.86 -1.08 10.33
N LEU A 131 6.04 -0.45 10.46
CA LEU A 131 6.19 1.00 10.53
C LEU A 131 6.08 1.69 9.16
N GLY A 132 6.35 0.98 8.07
CA GLY A 132 6.34 1.52 6.70
C GLY A 132 5.10 2.38 6.38
N PRO A 133 3.87 1.92 6.67
CA PRO A 133 2.65 2.72 6.47
C PRO A 133 2.62 4.03 7.27
N LYS A 134 3.05 4.03 8.54
CA LYS A 134 3.09 5.25 9.37
C LYS A 134 4.07 6.27 8.80
N LEU A 135 5.26 5.82 8.38
CA LEU A 135 6.24 6.68 7.73
C LEU A 135 5.73 7.22 6.41
N ALA A 136 5.02 6.40 5.61
CA ALA A 136 4.46 6.85 4.34
C ALA A 136 3.45 8.00 4.52
N VAL A 137 2.59 7.93 5.55
CA VAL A 137 1.66 9.01 5.93
C VAL A 137 2.41 10.29 6.33
N LEU A 138 3.56 10.16 7.00
CA LEU A 138 4.46 11.27 7.32
C LEU A 138 5.24 11.81 6.10
N GLY A 139 5.08 11.23 4.91
CA GLY A 139 5.89 11.60 3.74
C GLY A 139 7.32 11.05 3.76
N LEU A 140 7.54 9.96 4.50
CA LEU A 140 8.84 9.36 4.77
C LEU A 140 8.89 7.88 4.36
N ARG A 141 10.10 7.36 4.25
CA ARG A 141 10.39 5.92 4.07
C ARG A 141 11.79 5.59 4.58
N ILE A 142 11.98 4.33 4.95
CA ILE A 142 13.31 3.81 5.26
C ILE A 142 13.97 3.34 3.96
N CYS A 143 15.14 3.91 3.65
CA CYS A 143 15.93 3.53 2.50
C CYS A 143 17.07 2.61 2.95
N ARG A 144 17.01 1.34 2.53
CA ARG A 144 18.07 0.35 2.73
C ARG A 144 19.06 0.39 1.56
N ARG A 145 20.36 0.50 1.85
CA ARG A 145 21.47 0.31 0.90
C ARG A 145 22.56 -0.53 1.56
N LYS A 146 23.62 -0.88 0.82
CA LYS A 146 24.78 -1.64 1.36
C LYS A 146 25.37 -0.98 2.61
N ALA A 147 25.46 0.34 2.63
CA ALA A 147 25.97 1.12 3.76
C ALA A 147 24.96 1.31 4.93
N GLY A 148 23.85 0.56 4.95
CA GLY A 148 22.86 0.63 6.03
C GLY A 148 21.54 1.33 5.67
N LEU A 149 20.74 1.56 6.69
CA LEU A 149 19.42 2.17 6.66
C LEU A 149 19.50 3.68 6.90
N ARG A 150 18.65 4.46 6.23
CA ARG A 150 18.46 5.89 6.50
C ARG A 150 17.01 6.29 6.35
N MET A 151 16.62 7.40 6.97
CA MET A 151 15.37 8.05 6.64
C MET A 151 15.48 8.80 5.30
N ALA A 152 14.43 8.73 4.49
CA ALA A 152 14.36 9.42 3.21
C ALA A 152 12.94 9.88 2.94
N LYS A 153 12.77 10.89 2.08
CA LYS A 153 11.45 11.35 1.64
C LYS A 153 10.79 10.23 0.85
N SER A 154 9.51 9.99 1.09
CA SER A 154 8.73 9.14 0.19
C SER A 154 8.65 9.85 -1.17
N LYS A 155 8.85 9.11 -2.27
CA LYS A 155 8.54 9.69 -3.59
C LYS A 155 7.01 9.83 -3.66
N PRO A 156 6.47 10.96 -4.15
CA PRO A 156 5.08 10.98 -4.59
C PRO A 156 4.98 10.00 -5.75
N GLY A 157 4.40 8.83 -5.50
CA GLY A 157 4.39 7.75 -6.47
C GLY A 157 4.03 6.43 -5.81
N ARG A 158 2.73 6.11 -5.93
CA ARG A 158 2.04 4.89 -5.50
C ARG A 158 1.47 4.93 -4.08
N ALA A 159 0.53 5.84 -3.85
CA ALA A 159 -0.74 5.36 -3.29
C ALA A 159 -1.23 4.29 -4.28
N ALA A 160 -1.49 3.07 -3.79
CA ALA A 160 -1.94 1.97 -4.62
C ALA A 160 -3.17 2.42 -5.43
N SER A 161 -2.98 2.56 -6.74
CA SER A 161 -4.05 2.53 -7.74
C SER A 161 -4.33 1.07 -8.10
#